data_AF-A0A3M2VRK2-F1
#
_entry.id   AF-A0A3M2VRK2-F1
#
_cell.length_a   1.000
_cell.length_b   1.000
_cell.length_c   1.000
_cell.angle_alpha   90.00
_cell.angle_beta   90.00
_cell.angle_gamma   90.00
#
_symmetry.space_group_name_H-M   'P 1'
#
loop_
_entity.id
_entity.type
_entity.pdbx_description
1 polymer ?
#
loop_
_entity_poly.entity_id
_entity_poly.type
_entity_poly.pdbx_seq_one_letter_code
_entity_poly.pdbx_strand_id
1 'polypeptide(L)' 'VSHDFNHNPLSSIFDANHTKVSGKLLKVLSWYDNEWAFSNRMLDNCLALHNAE' A
#
# COMPACT_ATOMS: atom_id res chain seq x y z
N VAL A 1 10.19 -11.48 3.80
CA VAL A 1 9.21 -11.03 4.82
C VAL A 1 9.06 -9.52 4.75
N SER A 2 8.85 -8.76 5.83
CA SER A 2 8.63 -7.30 5.76
C SER A 2 9.73 -6.54 5.00
N HIS A 3 10.99 -6.97 5.14
CA HIS A 3 12.13 -6.34 4.46
C HIS A 3 12.04 -6.34 2.92
N ASP A 4 11.30 -7.29 2.32
CA ASP A 4 11.11 -7.36 0.87
C ASP A 4 10.34 -6.12 0.32
N PHE A 5 9.72 -5.35 1.22
CA PHE A 5 8.92 -4.17 0.89
C PHE A 5 9.58 -2.85 1.28
N ASN A 6 10.80 -2.87 1.83
CA ASN A 6 11.52 -1.66 2.20
C ASN A 6 11.73 -0.77 0.96
N HIS A 7 11.41 0.53 1.11
CA HIS A 7 11.47 1.51 0.03
C HIS A 7 10.56 1.18 -1.18
N ASN A 8 9.53 0.36 -1.00
CA ASN A 8 8.53 0.16 -2.04
C ASN A 8 7.55 1.35 -2.07
N PRO A 9 7.36 2.03 -3.21
CA PRO A 9 6.54 3.24 -3.26
C PRO A 9 5.03 2.94 -3.30
N LEU A 10 4.61 1.69 -3.41
CA LEU A 10 3.18 1.32 -3.51
C LEU A 10 2.49 1.45 -2.15
N SER A 11 1.29 2.05 -2.14
CA SER A 11 0.49 2.21 -0.91
C SER A 11 -0.14 0.92 -0.39
N SER A 12 -0.16 -0.15 -1.20
CA SER A 12 -0.74 -1.44 -0.86
C SER A 12 -0.21 -2.51 -1.82
N ILE A 13 0.35 -3.57 -1.27
CA ILE A 13 0.90 -4.72 -2.00
C ILE A 13 0.18 -5.97 -1.49
N PHE A 14 -0.79 -6.44 -2.28
CA PHE A 14 -1.62 -7.58 -1.93
C PHE A 14 -0.80 -8.87 -1.80
N ASP A 15 -0.97 -9.58 -0.68
CA ASP A 15 -0.37 -10.90 -0.45
C ASP A 15 -1.41 -11.99 -0.62
N ALA A 16 -1.36 -12.66 -1.77
CA ALA A 16 -2.26 -13.76 -2.11
C ALA A 16 -2.04 -15.00 -1.23
N ASN A 17 -0.81 -15.24 -0.75
CA ASN A 17 -0.47 -16.46 -0.01
C ASN A 17 -1.13 -16.46 1.39
N HIS A 18 -1.23 -15.28 2.00
CA HIS A 18 -1.82 -15.09 3.33
C HIS A 18 -3.29 -14.65 3.31
N THR A 19 -3.84 -14.39 2.13
CA THR A 19 -5.27 -14.14 1.93
C THR A 19 -6.04 -15.45 1.98
N LYS A 20 -7.09 -15.54 2.81
CA LYS A 20 -7.84 -16.78 3.07
C LYS A 20 -9.34 -16.52 3.16
N VAL A 21 -10.11 -17.51 2.70
CA VAL A 21 -11.58 -17.52 2.78
C VAL A 21 -12.01 -18.59 3.79
N SER A 22 -12.96 -18.25 4.66
CA SER A 22 -13.66 -19.17 5.54
C SER A 22 -15.17 -18.94 5.41
N GLY A 23 -15.84 -19.76 4.61
CA GLY A 23 -17.26 -19.56 4.26
C GLY A 23 -17.49 -18.20 3.61
N LYS A 24 -18.24 -17.31 4.28
CA LYS A 24 -18.51 -15.94 3.83
C LYS A 24 -17.54 -14.89 4.40
N LEU A 25 -16.56 -15.29 5.22
CA LEU A 25 -15.56 -14.40 5.79
C LEU A 25 -14.28 -14.46 4.95
N LEU A 26 -13.78 -13.29 4.53
CA LEU A 26 -12.52 -13.14 3.81
C LEU A 26 -11.51 -12.39 4.70
N LYS A 27 -10.35 -12.99 4.93
CA LYS A 27 -9.16 -12.31 5.46
C LYS A 27 -8.27 -11.92 4.29
N VAL A 28 -8.05 -10.62 4.11
CA VAL A 28 -7.10 -10.06 3.14
C VAL A 28 -5.85 -9.61 3.87
N LEU A 29 -4.68 -9.84 3.27
CA LEU A 29 -3.42 -9.29 3.75
C LEU A 29 -2.79 -8.41 2.67
N SER A 30 -2.27 -7.26 3.07
CA SER A 30 -1.52 -6.36 2.21
C SER A 30 -0.38 -5.73 2.98
N TRP A 31 0.75 -5.54 2.31
CA TRP A 31 1.93 -4.85 2.84
C TRP A 31 1.99 -3.42 2.32
N TYR A 32 2.57 -2.54 3.12
CA TYR A 32 2.99 -1.22 2.68
C TYR A 32 4.14 -0.73 3.55
N ASP A 33 5.07 -0.03 2.95
CA ASP A 33 6.09 0.70 3.69
C ASP A 33 5.45 1.97 4.24
N ASN A 34 5.23 2.02 5.56
CA ASN A 34 4.47 3.08 6.21
C ASN A 34 5.16 4.46 6.13
N GLU A 35 6.49 4.51 5.99
CA GLU A 35 7.23 5.77 5.85
C GLU A 35 7.36 6.15 4.38
N TRP A 36 7.84 5.21 3.56
CA TRP A 36 8.20 5.49 2.17
C TRP A 36 6.97 5.66 1.29
N ALA A 37 6.02 4.72 1.33
CA ALA A 37 4.84 4.79 0.47
C ALA A 37 3.96 6.01 0.84
N PHE A 38 3.84 6.31 2.14
CA PHE A 38 3.10 7.49 2.60
C PHE A 38 3.75 8.79 2.11
N SER A 39 5.08 8.91 2.23
CA SER A 39 5.82 10.09 1.75
C SER A 39 5.65 10.30 0.24
N ASN A 40 5.61 9.23 -0.55
CA ASN A 40 5.33 9.33 -1.98
C ASN A 40 3.89 9.81 -2.25
N ARG A 41 2.89 9.33 -1.49
CA ARG A 41 1.49 9.81 -1.62
C ARG A 41 1.33 11.27 -1.25
N MET A 42 2.13 11.79 -0.32
CA MET A 42 2.14 13.22 0.01
C MET A 42 2.59 14.07 -1.19
N LEU A 43 3.60 13.62 -1.94
CA LEU A 43 4.05 14.29 -3.16
C LEU A 43 3.00 14.20 -4.27
N ASP A 44 2.42 13.02 -4.48
CA ASP A 44 1.36 12.83 -5.47
C ASP A 44 0.16 13.76 -5.18
N ASN A 45 -0.23 13.89 -3.91
CA ASN A 45 -1.31 14.79 -3.51
C ASN A 45 -0.93 16.27 -3.71
N CYS A 46 0.31 16.65 -3.42
CA CYS A 46 0.82 18.01 -3.67
C CYS A 46 0.75 18.36 -5.17
N LEU A 47 1.18 17.44 -6.03
CA LEU A 47 1.09 17.61 -7.49
C LEU A 47 -0.36 17.66 -7.96
N ALA A 48 -1.24 16.81 -7.42
CA ALA A 48 -2.65 16.81 -7.75
C ALA A 48 -3.32 18.14 -7.35
N LEU A 49 -2.99 18.70 -6.19
CA LEU A 49 -3.48 20.00 -5.73
C LEU A 49 -2.96 21.14 -6.61
N HIS A 50 -1.67 21.15 -6.93
CA HIS A 50 -1.08 22.17 -7.80
C HIS A 50 -1.72 22.18 -9.20
N ASN A 51 -2.00 21.01 -9.76
CA ASN A 51 -2.61 20.87 -11.09
C ASN A 51 -4.12 21.13 -11.12
N ALA A 52 -4.76 21.30 -9.95
CA ALA A 52 -6.20 21.56 -9.85
C ALA A 52 -6.52 23.07 -9.89
N GLU A 53 -5.51 23.94 -9.76
CA GLU A 53 -5.57 25.38 -10.01
C GLU A 53 -5.45 25.69 -11.51
#